data_AF-A0A6G3D9P0-F1
#
_entry.id   AF-A0A6G3D9P0-F1
#
_cell.length_a   1.000
_cell.length_b   1.000
_cell.length_c   1.000
_cell.angle_alpha   90.00
_cell.angle_beta   90.00
_cell.angle_gamma   90.00
#
_symmetry.space_group_name_H-M   'P 1'
#
loop_
_entity.id
_entity.type
_entity.pdbx_description
1 polymer ?
#
loop_
_entity_poly.entity_id
_entity_poly.type
_entity_poly.pdbx_seq_one_letter_code
_entity_poly.pdbx_strand_id
1 'polypeptide(L)'
;MSQQPSAAPAPTSAVATVSERHDWWRDAVIYQVYPRSFADSNGDGMGDLEGVRTRLPYLRDLGVDAVWLSPFYASPQADAGYDVADYRAVDPMFGTLLDADALIRDAHA
;
A
#
# COMPACT_ATOMS: atom_id res chain seq x y z
N MET A 1 -32.22 64.39 23.86
CA MET A 1 -31.88 63.88 22.51
C MET A 1 -30.39 63.58 22.47
N SER A 2 -30.00 62.33 22.75
CA SER A 2 -28.67 61.80 22.38
C SER A 2 -28.86 60.30 22.17
N GLN A 3 -29.00 59.89 20.91
CA GLN A 3 -29.07 58.49 20.52
C GLN A 3 -27.64 57.95 20.41
N GLN A 4 -27.39 56.80 21.04
CA GLN A 4 -26.15 56.04 20.90
C GLN A 4 -26.13 55.35 19.52
N PRO A 5 -25.00 55.32 18.78
CA PRO A 5 -24.96 54.62 17.51
C PRO A 5 -24.87 53.11 17.74
N SER A 6 -25.74 52.35 17.08
CA SER A 6 -25.71 50.89 17.03
C SER A 6 -24.54 50.42 16.17
N ALA A 7 -23.67 49.57 16.72
CA ALA A 7 -22.54 49.00 15.97
C ALA A 7 -23.03 47.89 15.03
N ALA A 8 -22.57 47.92 13.77
CA ALA A 8 -22.84 46.86 12.80
C ALA A 8 -22.09 45.57 13.17
N PRO A 9 -22.68 44.38 12.93
CA PRO A 9 -22.00 43.12 13.20
C PRO A 9 -20.79 42.94 12.27
N ALA A 10 -19.68 42.44 12.81
CA ALA A 10 -18.48 42.12 12.05
C ALA A 10 -18.78 41.03 11.00
N PRO A 11 -18.06 41.00 9.86
CA PRO A 11 -18.27 39.97 8.85
C PRO A 11 -17.91 38.61 9.45
N THR A 12 -18.88 37.69 9.43
CA THR A 12 -18.68 36.28 9.74
C THR A 12 -17.57 35.74 8.82
N SER A 13 -16.44 35.33 9.39
CA SER A 13 -15.40 34.62 8.66
C SER A 13 -16.03 33.45 7.92
N ALA A 14 -15.89 33.44 6.58
CA ALA A 14 -16.25 32.29 5.78
C ALA A 14 -15.44 31.08 6.29
N VAL A 15 -16.13 30.06 6.78
CA VAL A 15 -15.52 28.78 7.13
C VAL A 15 -14.90 28.24 5.85
N ALA A 16 -13.57 28.22 5.79
CA ALA A 16 -12.86 27.55 4.73
C ALA A 16 -13.32 26.08 4.75
N THR A 17 -14.01 25.65 3.70
CA THR A 17 -14.32 24.24 3.50
C THR A 17 -12.99 23.52 3.37
N VAL A 18 -12.57 22.83 4.44
CA VAL A 18 -11.50 21.85 4.33
C VAL A 18 -12.00 20.85 3.30
N SER A 19 -11.34 20.79 2.14
CA SER A 19 -11.43 19.60 1.30
C SER A 19 -10.95 18.48 2.20
N GLU A 20 -11.89 17.67 2.69
CA GLU A 20 -11.57 16.41 3.35
C GLU A 20 -10.88 15.56 2.28
N ARG A 21 -9.55 15.61 2.27
CA ARG A 21 -8.77 14.53 1.67
C ARG A 21 -9.10 13.32 2.53
N HIS A 22 -10.02 12.50 2.04
CA HIS A 22 -10.37 11.26 2.71
C HIS A 22 -9.10 10.41 2.75
N ASP A 23 -8.75 9.93 3.95
CA ASP A 23 -7.59 9.07 4.11
C ASP A 23 -7.88 7.73 3.44
N TRP A 24 -7.23 7.47 2.30
CA TRP A 24 -7.53 6.35 1.40
C TRP A 24 -7.64 4.99 2.11
N TRP A 25 -6.79 4.77 3.13
CA TRP A 25 -6.70 3.51 3.86
C TRP A 25 -7.93 3.20 4.74
N ARG A 26 -8.81 4.17 5.00
CA ARG A 26 -10.03 3.95 5.78
C ARG A 26 -11.10 3.17 5.01
N ASP A 27 -11.13 3.31 3.69
CA ASP A 27 -12.13 2.66 2.83
C ASP A 27 -11.51 1.59 1.91
N ALA A 28 -10.19 1.48 1.87
CA ALA A 28 -9.48 0.60 0.96
C ALA A 28 -9.83 -0.88 1.18
N VAL A 29 -10.11 -1.58 0.08
CA VAL A 29 -10.11 -3.04 0.02
C VAL A 29 -8.66 -3.52 -0.03
N ILE A 30 -8.14 -3.97 1.11
CA ILE A 30 -6.77 -4.47 1.23
C ILE A 30 -6.74 -5.99 1.00
N TYR A 31 -5.92 -6.43 0.05
CA TYR A 31 -5.68 -7.85 -0.22
C TYR A 31 -4.31 -8.28 0.31
N GLN A 32 -4.30 -9.23 1.24
CA GLN A 32 -3.06 -9.78 1.76
C GLN A 32 -2.56 -10.92 0.85
N VAL A 33 -1.33 -10.81 0.39
CA VAL A 33 -0.63 -11.84 -0.38
C VAL A 33 0.43 -12.49 0.49
N TYR A 34 0.46 -13.82 0.48
CA TYR A 34 1.56 -14.63 1.01
C TYR A 34 2.44 -15.06 -0.17
N PRO A 35 3.59 -14.39 -0.44
CA PRO A 35 4.32 -14.51 -1.71
C PRO A 35 4.64 -15.96 -2.07
N ARG A 36 5.16 -16.73 -1.10
CA ARG A 36 5.54 -18.15 -1.23
C ARG A 36 4.48 -19.05 -1.85
N SER A 37 3.18 -18.75 -1.70
CA SER A 37 2.11 -19.65 -2.14
C SER A 37 1.12 -19.00 -3.11
N PHE A 38 1.43 -17.82 -3.63
CA PHE A 38 0.48 -17.06 -4.45
C PHE A 38 0.63 -17.35 -5.94
N ALA A 39 1.80 -17.10 -6.52
CA ALA A 39 2.07 -17.32 -7.94
C ALA A 39 3.56 -17.55 -8.16
N ASP A 40 3.90 -18.69 -8.76
CA ASP A 40 5.24 -19.07 -9.20
C ASP A 40 5.45 -18.58 -10.65
N SER A 41 6.52 -17.83 -10.89
CA SER A 41 6.86 -17.29 -12.21
C SER A 41 7.92 -18.10 -12.97
N ASN A 42 8.69 -18.93 -12.27
CA ASN A 42 9.90 -19.56 -12.79
C ASN A 42 9.80 -21.11 -12.87
N GLY A 43 8.76 -21.69 -12.29
CA GLY A 43 8.45 -23.12 -12.31
C GLY A 43 9.17 -23.95 -11.24
N ASP A 44 9.75 -23.34 -10.21
CA ASP A 44 10.42 -24.04 -9.11
C ASP A 44 9.46 -24.56 -8.02
N GLY A 45 8.16 -24.25 -8.12
CA GLY A 45 7.12 -24.65 -7.19
C GLY A 45 6.89 -23.68 -6.03
N MET A 46 7.60 -22.54 -6.00
CA MET A 46 7.48 -21.51 -4.99
C MET A 46 7.04 -20.19 -5.61
N GLY A 47 6.14 -19.48 -4.93
CA GLY A 47 5.73 -18.16 -5.39
C GLY A 47 6.81 -17.10 -5.12
N ASP A 48 6.89 -16.13 -6.02
CA ASP A 48 7.95 -15.11 -6.06
C ASP A 48 7.37 -13.71 -6.40
N LEU A 49 8.21 -12.66 -6.34
CA LEU A 49 7.76 -11.27 -6.55
C LEU A 49 7.30 -10.99 -7.98
N GLU A 50 7.91 -11.63 -8.99
CA GLU A 50 7.49 -11.48 -10.38
C GLU A 50 6.14 -12.18 -10.60
N GLY A 51 5.91 -13.30 -9.93
CA GLY A 51 4.63 -13.99 -9.88
C GLY A 51 3.54 -13.11 -9.27
N VAL A 52 3.81 -12.40 -8.17
CA VAL A 52 2.88 -11.39 -7.64
C VAL A 52 2.63 -10.27 -8.65
N ARG A 53 3.69 -9.75 -9.26
CA ARG A 53 3.63 -8.64 -10.22
C ARG A 53 2.77 -8.97 -11.44
N THR A 54 2.93 -10.15 -12.02
CA THR A 54 2.12 -10.61 -13.17
C THR A 54 0.63 -10.78 -12.83
N ARG A 55 0.28 -10.85 -11.54
CA ARG A 55 -1.11 -10.97 -11.05
C ARG A 55 -1.72 -9.63 -10.63
N LEU A 56 -0.99 -8.52 -10.66
CA LEU A 56 -1.55 -7.19 -10.39
C LEU A 56 -2.81 -6.87 -11.24
N PRO A 57 -2.88 -7.18 -12.55
CA PRO A 57 -4.10 -6.96 -13.32
C PRO A 57 -5.30 -7.72 -12.79
N TYR A 58 -5.11 -8.95 -12.32
CA TYR A 58 -6.17 -9.74 -11.70
C TYR A 58 -6.65 -9.12 -10.38
N LEU A 59 -5.74 -8.66 -9.53
CA LEU A 59 -6.08 -8.01 -8.26
C LEU A 59 -6.83 -6.70 -8.48
N ARG A 60 -6.40 -5.90 -9.47
CA ARG A 60 -7.13 -4.70 -9.88
C ARG A 60 -8.54 -5.03 -10.37
N ASP A 61 -8.68 -6.02 -11.26
CA ASP A 61 -9.98 -6.43 -11.81
C ASP A 61 -10.92 -7.01 -10.73
N LEU A 62 -10.36 -7.58 -9.65
CA LEU A 62 -11.10 -8.00 -8.46
C LEU A 62 -11.65 -6.82 -7.63
N GLY A 63 -11.10 -5.62 -7.81
CA GLY A 63 -11.47 -4.41 -7.05
C GLY A 63 -10.64 -4.16 -5.80
N VAL A 64 -9.38 -4.62 -5.79
CA VAL A 64 -8.42 -4.37 -4.70
C VAL A 64 -7.82 -2.98 -4.83
N ASP A 65 -7.81 -2.21 -3.73
CA ASP A 65 -7.21 -0.87 -3.66
C ASP A 65 -5.74 -0.90 -3.21
N ALA A 66 -5.36 -1.89 -2.37
CA ALA A 66 -4.00 -2.04 -1.89
C ALA A 66 -3.61 -3.50 -1.65
N VAL A 67 -2.34 -3.81 -1.89
CA VAL A 67 -1.75 -5.13 -1.64
C VAL A 67 -0.85 -5.08 -0.41
N TRP A 68 -1.05 -6.01 0.53
CA TRP A 68 -0.17 -6.22 1.67
C TRP A 68 0.58 -7.55 1.51
N LEU A 69 1.90 -7.50 1.40
CA LEU A 69 2.74 -8.70 1.34
C LEU A 69 3.15 -9.15 2.75
N SER A 70 3.04 -10.45 3.01
CA SER A 70 3.83 -11.10 4.07
C SER A 70 5.34 -10.95 3.78
N PRO A 71 6.22 -11.13 4.79
CA PRO A 71 7.65 -10.85 4.63
C PRO A 71 8.30 -11.55 3.43
N PHE A 72 9.08 -10.77 2.66
CA PHE A 72 9.89 -11.23 1.53
C PHE A 72 11.36 -10.83 1.67
N TYR A 73 11.76 -10.39 2.88
CA TYR A 73 13.13 -10.02 3.22
C TYR A 73 14.01 -11.25 3.42
N ALA A 74 15.32 -11.09 3.29
CA ALA A 74 16.28 -12.16 3.58
C ALA A 74 16.06 -12.72 4.99
N SER A 75 15.86 -14.04 5.08
CA SER A 75 15.51 -14.73 6.32
C SER A 75 16.04 -16.17 6.35
N PRO A 76 16.40 -16.73 7.52
CA PRO A 76 16.66 -18.16 7.70
C PRO A 76 15.43 -19.05 7.53
N GLN A 77 14.23 -18.45 7.44
CA GLN A 77 12.95 -19.11 7.19
C GLN A 77 12.45 -20.02 8.34
N ALA A 78 12.93 -19.83 9.57
CA ALA A 78 12.45 -20.56 10.75
C ALA A 78 11.01 -20.21 11.12
N ASP A 79 10.56 -19.00 10.78
CA ASP A 79 9.17 -18.54 10.92
C ASP A 79 8.66 -17.97 9.59
N ALA A 80 8.97 -18.67 8.48
CA ALA A 80 8.49 -18.35 7.14
C ALA A 80 8.67 -16.88 6.70
N GLY A 81 9.81 -16.28 7.05
CA GLY A 81 10.19 -14.93 6.67
C GLY A 81 9.97 -13.88 7.76
N TYR A 82 9.24 -14.21 8.84
CA TYR A 82 9.07 -13.31 9.98
C TYR A 82 10.34 -13.21 10.85
N ASP A 83 11.23 -14.21 10.78
CA ASP A 83 12.58 -14.19 11.32
C ASP A 83 13.56 -13.49 10.36
N VAL A 84 13.44 -12.16 10.22
CA VAL A 84 14.23 -11.36 9.26
C VAL A 84 15.71 -11.28 9.67
N ALA A 85 16.61 -11.61 8.74
CA ALA A 85 18.06 -11.47 8.89
C ALA A 85 18.60 -10.14 8.35
N ASP A 86 18.04 -9.62 7.25
CA ASP A 86 18.38 -8.30 6.71
C ASP A 86 17.16 -7.59 6.13
N TYR A 87 16.73 -6.51 6.77
CA TYR A 87 15.58 -5.70 6.35
C TYR A 87 15.81 -4.89 5.07
N ARG A 88 17.03 -4.86 4.53
CA ARG A 88 17.37 -4.14 3.29
C ARG A 88 17.59 -5.07 2.10
N ALA A 89 17.53 -6.39 2.31
CA ALA A 89 17.69 -7.37 1.26
C ALA A 89 16.38 -8.13 1.03
N VAL A 90 16.08 -8.43 -0.23
CA VAL A 90 15.05 -9.40 -0.61
C VAL A 90 15.64 -10.79 -0.46
N ASP A 91 14.86 -11.75 0.05
CA ASP A 91 15.29 -13.14 0.08
C ASP A 91 15.47 -13.65 -1.36
N PRO A 92 16.63 -14.23 -1.73
CA PRO A 92 16.85 -14.74 -3.08
C PRO A 92 15.79 -15.74 -3.56
N MET A 93 15.07 -16.39 -2.64
CA MET A 93 13.96 -17.27 -3.01
C MET A 93 12.77 -16.54 -3.64
N PHE A 94 12.61 -15.23 -3.38
CA PHE A 94 11.51 -14.43 -3.91
C PHE A 94 11.94 -13.50 -5.05
N GLY A 95 13.24 -13.35 -5.28
CA GLY A 95 13.80 -12.51 -6.34
C GLY A 95 14.85 -11.53 -5.82
N THR A 96 14.90 -10.34 -6.40
CA THR A 96 15.89 -9.30 -6.13
C THR A 96 15.24 -7.99 -5.69
N LEU A 97 16.06 -7.05 -5.21
CA LEU A 97 15.60 -5.68 -4.95
C LEU A 97 15.03 -5.01 -6.22
N LEU A 98 15.55 -5.34 -7.41
CA LEU A 98 15.03 -4.79 -8.67
C LEU A 98 13.62 -5.31 -8.98
N ASP A 99 13.33 -6.57 -8.62
CA ASP A 99 12.01 -7.17 -8.81
C ASP A 99 11.00 -6.54 -7.84
N ALA A 100 11.40 -6.28 -6.59
CA ALA A 100 10.58 -5.54 -5.63
C ALA A 100 10.29 -4.11 -6.12
N ASP A 101 11.29 -3.40 -6.63
CA ASP A 101 11.14 -2.06 -7.21
C ASP A 101 10.19 -2.07 -8.41
N ALA A 102 10.27 -3.09 -9.27
CA ALA A 102 9.38 -3.25 -10.40
C ALA A 102 7.94 -3.55 -9.98
N LEU A 103 7.75 -4.41 -8.98
CA LEU A 103 6.43 -4.69 -8.39
C LEU A 103 5.78 -3.43 -7.83
N ILE A 104 6.52 -2.64 -7.04
CA ILE A 104 6.01 -1.39 -6.45
C ILE A 104 5.64 -0.38 -7.54
N ARG A 105 6.49 -0.26 -8.57
CA ARG A 105 6.24 0.67 -9.68
C ARG A 105 4.97 0.31 -10.44
N ASP A 106 4.80 -0.97 -10.78
CA ASP A 106 3.67 -1.45 -11.56
C ASP A 106 2.37 -1.46 -10.73
N ALA A 107 2.44 -1.64 -9.42
CA ALA A 107 1.29 -1.54 -8.52
C ALA A 107 0.73 -0.11 -8.42
N HIS A 108 1.56 0.91 -8.67
CA HIS A 108 1.15 2.32 -8.65
C HIS A 108 0.75 2.88 -10.03
N ALA A 109 0.89 2.11 -11.11
CA ALA A 109 0.63 2.53 -12.48
C ALA A 109 -0.85 2.42 -12.87
#